data_AF-A0A0B7HPK6-F1
#
_entry.id   AF-A0A0B7HPK6-F1
#
_cell.length_a   1.000
_cell.length_b   1.000
_cell.length_c   1.000
_cell.angle_alpha   90.00
_cell.angle_beta   90.00
_cell.angle_gamma   90.00
#
_symmetry.space_group_name_H-M   'P 1'
#
loop_
_entity.id
_entity.type
_entity.pdbx_description
1 polymer ?
#
loop_
_entity_poly.entity_id
_entity_poly.type
_entity_poly.pdbx_seq_one_letter_code
_entity_poly.pdbx_strand_id
1 'polypeptide(L)'
;MIKYLTHYKMTTVEKIKVISERIRKDILRTMELREGCIIESSGEMFKVIHIFENYPERICLINLENKAIYSGKFTYPVDRLGSFVTHPYKVIGHEITLLDVFQWLFMNDDLHDIRHIFIDGTLIPKSGIIDYSLHINFDSPYLKNQPTIFIDFLYNISK
;
A
#
# COMPACT_ATOMS: atom_id res chain seq x y z
N MET A 1 -0.48 -41.94 12.71
CA MET A 1 0.49 -40.85 12.49
C MET A 1 -0.28 -39.58 12.20
N ILE A 2 -0.60 -38.80 13.25
CA ILE A 2 -1.39 -37.57 13.12
C ILE A 2 -0.44 -36.50 12.60
N LYS A 3 -0.63 -36.06 11.35
CA LYS A 3 0.04 -34.88 10.80
C LYS A 3 -0.43 -33.68 11.62
N TYR A 4 0.47 -33.10 12.40
CA TYR A 4 0.26 -31.78 12.97
C TYR A 4 0.11 -30.81 11.80
N LEU A 5 -1.13 -30.40 11.52
CA LEU A 5 -1.42 -29.20 10.74
C LEU A 5 -0.88 -28.03 11.59
N THR A 6 0.34 -27.60 11.30
CA THR A 6 0.85 -26.33 11.76
C THR A 6 -0.13 -25.27 11.28
N HIS A 7 -0.93 -24.74 12.20
CA HIS A 7 -1.72 -23.53 11.97
C HIS A 7 -0.71 -22.41 11.71
N TYR A 8 -0.35 -22.20 10.45
CA TYR A 8 0.65 -21.20 10.05
C TYR A 8 0.05 -19.83 10.36
N LYS A 9 0.41 -19.25 11.50
CA LYS A 9 0.00 -17.90 11.86
C LYS A 9 0.79 -16.96 10.94
N MET A 10 0.10 -16.35 9.97
CA MET A 10 0.72 -15.36 9.08
C MET A 10 1.47 -14.28 9.86
N THR A 11 2.65 -13.95 9.38
CA THR A 11 3.48 -12.86 9.89
C THR A 11 2.88 -11.49 9.59
N THR A 12 3.26 -10.46 10.34
CA THR A 12 2.82 -9.07 10.09
C THR A 12 3.15 -8.61 8.68
N VAL A 13 4.32 -9.01 8.14
CA VAL A 13 4.76 -8.66 6.78
C VAL A 13 3.83 -9.27 5.72
N GLU A 14 3.47 -10.54 5.88
CA GLU A 14 2.53 -11.21 4.97
C GLU A 14 1.13 -10.59 5.04
N LYS A 15 0.66 -10.23 6.24
CA LYS A 15 -0.61 -9.51 6.41
C LYS A 15 -0.60 -8.15 5.72
N ILE A 16 0.46 -7.36 5.91
CA ILE A 16 0.63 -6.06 5.24
C ILE A 16 0.58 -6.23 3.72
N LYS A 17 1.19 -7.28 3.17
CA LYS A 17 1.15 -7.56 1.74
C LYS A 17 -0.29 -7.78 1.25
N VAL A 18 -1.05 -8.64 1.92
CA VAL A 18 -2.46 -8.91 1.56
C VAL A 18 -3.31 -7.65 1.66
N ILE A 19 -3.19 -6.89 2.77
CA ILE A 19 -3.92 -5.62 2.95
C ILE A 19 -3.56 -4.64 1.83
N SER A 20 -2.27 -4.50 1.50
CA SER A 20 -1.80 -3.57 0.48
C SER A 20 -2.31 -3.94 -0.92
N GLU A 21 -2.31 -5.24 -1.26
CA GLU A 21 -2.87 -5.74 -2.51
C GLU A 21 -4.37 -5.47 -2.60
N ARG A 22 -5.10 -5.64 -1.49
CA ARG A 22 -6.53 -5.34 -1.44
C ARG A 22 -6.82 -3.84 -1.64
N ILE A 23 -6.11 -2.98 -0.91
CA ILE A 23 -6.22 -1.53 -1.06
C ILE A 23 -5.92 -1.11 -2.50
N ARG A 24 -4.89 -1.69 -3.13
CA ARG A 24 -4.55 -1.37 -4.53
C ARG A 24 -5.61 -1.78 -5.53
N LYS A 25 -6.28 -2.91 -5.28
CA LYS A 25 -7.39 -3.37 -6.11
C LYS A 25 -8.59 -2.44 -6.01
N ASP A 26 -8.88 -1.94 -4.81
CA ASP A 26 -10.07 -1.13 -4.54
C ASP A 26 -9.82 0.37 -4.82
N ILE A 27 -8.58 0.85 -4.69
CA ILE A 27 -8.16 2.24 -4.89
C ILE A 27 -7.12 2.30 -6.01
N LEU A 28 -7.58 2.31 -7.27
CA LEU A 28 -6.72 2.23 -8.46
C LEU A 28 -5.66 3.34 -8.53
N ARG A 29 -5.94 4.54 -7.99
CA ARG A 29 -4.96 5.64 -7.94
C ARG A 29 -3.67 5.30 -7.19
N THR A 30 -3.69 4.26 -6.34
CA THR A 30 -2.48 3.81 -5.65
C THR A 30 -1.48 3.12 -6.58
N MET A 31 -1.94 2.72 -7.77
CA MET A 31 -1.15 2.13 -8.85
C MET A 31 -0.79 3.15 -9.95
N GLU A 32 -1.16 4.42 -9.80
CA GLU A 32 -0.76 5.47 -10.73
C GLU A 32 0.76 5.68 -10.66
N LEU A 33 1.40 5.74 -11.83
CA LEU A 33 2.82 6.05 -11.92
C LEU A 33 3.02 7.53 -11.58
N ARG A 34 3.61 7.78 -10.41
CA ARG A 34 3.95 9.12 -9.91
C ARG A 34 5.26 9.08 -9.12
N GLU A 35 5.77 10.24 -8.76
CA GLU A 35 6.90 10.32 -7.85
C GLU A 35 6.61 9.57 -6.55
N GLY A 36 7.62 8.84 -6.06
CA GLY A 36 7.50 7.95 -4.90
C GLY A 36 6.90 6.58 -5.19
N CYS A 37 6.39 6.32 -6.39
CA CYS A 37 5.91 4.99 -6.80
C CYS A 37 7.04 3.97 -6.82
N ILE A 38 6.72 2.71 -6.51
CA ILE A 38 7.61 1.57 -6.64
C ILE A 38 7.30 0.84 -7.96
N ILE A 39 8.35 0.49 -8.68
CA ILE A 39 8.28 -0.32 -9.90
C ILE A 39 9.26 -1.49 -9.81
N GLU A 40 8.92 -2.59 -10.45
CA GLU A 40 9.74 -3.80 -10.55
C GLU A 40 10.24 -3.93 -11.99
N SER A 41 11.54 -4.16 -12.20
CA SER A 41 12.11 -4.46 -13.51
C SER A 41 13.23 -5.48 -13.38
N SER A 42 13.15 -6.57 -14.15
CA SER A 42 14.13 -7.66 -14.13
C SER A 42 14.41 -8.23 -12.73
N GLY A 43 13.39 -8.24 -11.86
CA GLY A 43 13.49 -8.70 -10.47
C GLY A 43 14.07 -7.67 -9.49
N GLU A 44 14.51 -6.51 -9.96
CA GLU A 44 14.98 -5.41 -9.13
C GLU A 44 13.84 -4.41 -8.84
N MET A 45 13.88 -3.82 -7.64
CA MET A 45 12.88 -2.88 -7.16
C MET A 45 13.42 -1.46 -7.19
N PHE A 46 12.67 -0.56 -7.81
CA PHE A 46 13.04 0.84 -7.97
C PHE A 46 11.97 1.76 -7.41
N LYS A 47 12.39 2.89 -6.84
CA LYS A 47 11.49 3.99 -6.50
C LYS A 47 11.65 5.12 -7.49
N VAL A 48 10.53 5.63 -8.00
CA VAL A 48 10.48 6.82 -8.84
C VAL A 48 10.85 8.03 -7.99
N ILE A 49 11.92 8.73 -8.36
CA ILE A 49 12.34 9.96 -7.69
C ILE A 49 11.76 11.17 -8.40
N HIS A 50 11.72 11.14 -9.73
CA HIS A 50 11.24 12.26 -10.53
C HIS A 50 10.71 11.79 -11.89
N ILE A 51 9.65 12.44 -12.37
CA ILE A 51 9.12 12.24 -13.72
C ILE A 51 9.25 13.57 -14.47
N PHE A 52 10.03 13.59 -15.54
CA PHE A 52 10.17 14.74 -16.41
C PHE A 52 9.06 14.73 -17.45
N GLU A 53 8.13 15.66 -17.35
CA GLU A 53 6.99 15.85 -18.27
C GLU A 53 7.39 16.51 -19.62
N ASN A 54 8.58 16.18 -20.13
CA ASN A 54 9.09 16.69 -21.40
C ASN A 54 9.17 15.54 -22.39
N TYR A 55 8.79 15.73 -23.65
CA TYR A 55 8.84 14.66 -24.66
C TYR A 55 10.29 14.37 -25.15
N PRO A 56 10.75 13.10 -25.19
CA PRO A 56 10.11 11.91 -24.60
C PRO A 56 10.24 11.93 -23.08
N GLU A 57 9.16 11.55 -22.38
CA GLU A 57 9.12 11.53 -20.92
C GLU A 57 10.33 10.77 -20.37
N ARG A 58 10.94 11.32 -19.31
CA ARG A 58 12.08 10.67 -18.65
C ARG A 58 11.71 10.39 -17.21
N ILE A 59 12.22 9.29 -16.70
CA ILE A 59 12.05 8.92 -15.30
C ILE A 59 13.41 8.78 -14.64
N CYS A 60 13.51 9.31 -13.43
CA CYS A 60 14.64 9.11 -12.54
C CYS A 60 14.24 8.09 -11.48
N LEU A 61 15.04 7.05 -11.31
CA LEU A 61 14.79 5.91 -10.45
C LEU A 61 15.95 5.74 -9.47
N ILE A 62 15.64 5.31 -8.25
CA ILE A 62 16.62 4.79 -7.31
C ILE A 62 16.36 3.31 -7.07
N ASN A 63 17.37 2.47 -7.25
CA ASN A 63 17.31 1.07 -6.87
C ASN A 63 17.24 0.97 -5.33
N LEU A 64 16.25 0.23 -4.83
CA LEU A 64 15.96 0.17 -3.40
C LEU A 64 17.00 -0.65 -2.61
N GLU A 65 17.73 -1.55 -3.26
CA GLU A 65 18.74 -2.40 -2.64
C GLU A 65 20.09 -1.69 -2.57
N ASN A 66 20.64 -1.29 -3.72
CA ASN A 66 22.01 -0.75 -3.82
C ASN A 66 22.07 0.79 -3.84
N LYS A 67 20.92 1.47 -3.81
CA LYS A 67 20.79 2.94 -3.84
C LYS A 67 21.36 3.62 -5.09
N ALA A 68 21.70 2.87 -6.13
CA ALA A 68 22.14 3.44 -7.40
C ALA A 68 21.00 4.19 -8.10
N ILE A 69 21.36 5.30 -8.74
CA ILE A 69 20.42 6.17 -9.45
C ILE A 69 20.51 5.86 -10.93
N TYR A 70 19.35 5.64 -11.55
CA TYR A 70 19.20 5.39 -12.97
C TYR A 70 18.31 6.47 -13.57
N SER A 71 18.67 6.94 -14.76
CA SER A 71 17.81 7.80 -15.56
C SER A 71 17.62 7.17 -16.93
N GLY A 72 16.38 7.15 -17.39
CA GLY A 72 16.02 6.51 -18.65
C GLY A 72 14.89 7.24 -19.35
N LYS A 73 14.82 7.08 -20.67
CA LYS A 73 13.65 7.46 -21.44
C LYS A 73 12.55 6.46 -21.12
N PHE A 74 11.38 6.97 -20.76
CA PHE A 74 10.20 6.16 -20.50
C PHE A 74 9.19 6.54 -21.57
N THR A 75 8.85 5.60 -22.46
CA THR A 75 7.91 5.89 -23.55
C THR A 75 6.57 5.31 -23.15
N TYR A 76 5.81 6.02 -22.32
CA TYR A 76 4.47 5.58 -21.94
C TYR A 76 3.46 6.02 -22.98
N PRO A 77 2.62 5.13 -23.53
CA PRO A 77 1.32 5.53 -24.03
C PRO A 77 0.47 5.74 -22.78
N VAL A 78 0.27 6.99 -22.39
CA VAL A 78 -0.61 7.34 -21.27
C VAL A 78 -2.04 7.06 -21.69
N ASP A 79 -2.47 5.81 -21.54
CA ASP A 79 -3.89 5.56 -21.35
C ASP A 79 -4.14 5.76 -19.86
N ARG A 80 -4.76 6.90 -19.51
CA ARG A 80 -5.06 7.36 -18.14
C ARG A 80 -6.00 6.41 -17.35
N LEU A 81 -6.15 5.18 -17.81
CA LEU A 81 -7.11 4.16 -17.36
C LEU A 81 -6.47 2.77 -17.14
N GLY A 82 -5.14 2.68 -17.04
CA GLY A 82 -4.48 1.45 -16.58
C GLY A 82 -4.32 0.38 -17.66
N SER A 83 -4.34 0.76 -18.94
CA SER A 83 -4.02 -0.14 -20.06
C SER A 83 -2.51 -0.30 -20.20
N PHE A 84 -1.98 -1.42 -19.69
CA PHE A 84 -0.58 -1.82 -19.80
C PHE A 84 -0.04 -1.74 -21.23
N VAL A 85 1.01 -0.96 -21.45
CA VAL A 85 1.84 -1.08 -22.65
C VAL A 85 3.27 -1.44 -22.23
N THR A 86 3.56 -2.73 -22.43
CA THR A 86 4.88 -3.34 -22.67
C THR A 86 6.09 -2.43 -22.45
N HIS A 87 6.40 -2.15 -21.20
CA HIS A 87 7.70 -1.68 -20.76
C HIS A 87 8.31 -2.78 -19.86
N PRO A 88 9.64 -2.84 -19.70
CA PRO A 88 10.26 -3.81 -18.78
C PRO A 88 9.88 -3.60 -17.31
N TYR A 89 9.06 -2.59 -17.02
CA TYR A 89 8.67 -2.17 -15.68
C TYR A 89 7.23 -2.58 -15.38
N LYS A 90 7.05 -3.35 -14.31
CA LYS A 90 5.76 -3.63 -13.68
C LYS A 90 5.54 -2.60 -12.57
N VAL A 91 4.47 -1.82 -12.67
CA VAL A 91 4.11 -0.86 -11.63
C VAL A 91 3.58 -1.62 -10.41
N ILE A 92 4.20 -1.42 -9.25
CA ILE A 92 3.75 -1.97 -7.96
C ILE A 92 2.87 -0.95 -7.21
N GLY A 93 2.98 0.33 -7.56
CA GLY A 93 2.28 1.43 -6.92
C GLY A 93 3.13 2.08 -5.83
N HIS A 94 2.59 3.10 -5.16
CA HIS A 94 3.29 3.71 -4.04
C HIS A 94 3.19 2.85 -2.77
N GLU A 95 4.01 3.21 -1.76
CA GLU A 95 3.85 2.65 -0.42
C GLU A 95 2.48 3.06 0.15
N ILE A 96 1.76 2.10 0.70
CA ILE A 96 0.44 2.33 1.29
C ILE A 96 0.59 3.18 2.56
N THR A 97 -0.15 4.27 2.58
CA THR A 97 -0.21 5.22 3.69
C THR A 97 -1.47 5.01 4.53
N LEU A 98 -1.47 5.57 5.74
CA LEU A 98 -2.67 5.65 6.58
C LEU A 98 -3.82 6.35 5.87
N LEU A 99 -3.54 7.34 5.01
CA LEU A 99 -4.59 8.01 4.22
C LEU A 99 -5.27 7.03 3.27
N ASP A 100 -4.51 6.16 2.59
CA ASP A 100 -5.08 5.14 1.70
C ASP A 100 -5.88 4.10 2.50
N VAL A 101 -5.37 3.71 3.67
CA VAL A 101 -6.08 2.81 4.59
C VAL A 101 -7.40 3.43 5.02
N PHE A 102 -7.40 4.68 5.47
CA PHE A 102 -8.64 5.35 5.89
C PHE A 102 -9.62 5.50 4.74
N GLN A 103 -9.15 5.92 3.56
CA GLN A 103 -10.00 5.97 2.38
C GLN A 103 -10.62 4.60 2.07
N TRP A 104 -9.81 3.53 2.12
CA TRP A 104 -10.28 2.17 1.87
C TRP A 104 -11.34 1.73 2.89
N LEU A 105 -11.12 2.01 4.18
CA LEU A 105 -12.10 1.77 5.23
C LEU A 105 -13.40 2.58 4.99
N PHE A 106 -13.29 3.84 4.57
CA PHE A 106 -14.44 4.68 4.25
C PHE A 106 -15.19 4.22 3.01
N MET A 107 -14.55 3.53 2.07
CA MET A 107 -15.19 3.00 0.86
C MET A 107 -15.88 1.65 1.08
N ASN A 108 -15.62 0.97 2.20
CA ASN A 108 -16.23 -0.32 2.52
C ASN A 108 -17.55 -0.09 3.25
N ASP A 109 -18.67 -0.42 2.58
CA ASP A 109 -20.04 -0.20 3.10
C ASP A 109 -20.31 -0.93 4.43
N ASP A 110 -19.67 -2.08 4.67
CA ASP A 110 -19.76 -2.82 5.94
C ASP A 110 -19.02 -2.11 7.09
N LEU A 111 -18.10 -1.19 6.75
CA LEU A 111 -17.28 -0.40 7.67
C LEU A 111 -17.66 1.08 7.67
N HIS A 112 -18.68 1.48 6.89
CA HIS A 112 -19.25 2.83 6.92
C HIS A 112 -19.76 3.22 8.32
N ASP A 113 -19.91 2.27 9.23
CA ASP A 113 -20.24 2.53 10.63
C ASP A 113 -19.02 2.80 11.54
N ILE A 114 -17.79 2.53 11.10
CA ILE A 114 -16.53 2.92 11.77
C ILE A 114 -16.19 4.38 11.45
N ARG A 115 -17.21 5.24 11.30
CA ARG A 115 -17.04 6.61 10.82
C ARG A 115 -16.50 7.58 11.87
N HIS A 116 -16.35 7.16 13.12
CA HIS A 116 -16.13 8.11 14.19
C HIS A 116 -15.01 7.63 15.11
N ILE A 117 -14.08 8.56 15.34
CA ILE A 117 -13.17 8.61 16.48
C ILE A 117 -11.80 8.00 16.18
N PHE A 118 -10.93 8.84 15.61
CA PHE A 118 -9.51 8.88 15.94
C PHE A 118 -9.33 10.00 16.97
N ILE A 119 -9.62 9.73 18.24
CA ILE A 119 -9.20 10.62 19.33
C ILE A 119 -7.86 10.05 19.83
N ASP A 120 -6.81 10.86 19.74
CA ASP A 120 -5.45 10.52 20.22
C ASP A 120 -4.92 9.16 19.75
N GLY A 121 -5.25 8.76 18.51
CA GLY A 121 -4.73 7.52 17.90
C GLY A 121 -5.50 6.25 18.25
N THR A 122 -6.61 6.34 18.97
CA THR A 122 -7.47 5.20 19.29
C THR A 122 -8.66 5.14 18.34
N LEU A 123 -8.90 3.98 17.73
CA LEU A 123 -10.08 3.71 16.90
C LEU A 123 -11.26 3.25 17.77
N ILE A 124 -12.42 3.92 17.67
CA ILE A 124 -13.61 3.54 18.46
C ILE A 124 -14.72 2.99 17.54
N PRO A 125 -15.12 1.72 17.69
CA PRO A 125 -16.22 1.16 16.92
C PRO A 125 -17.59 1.72 17.35
N LYS A 126 -18.56 1.68 16.43
CA LYS A 126 -19.95 2.16 16.62
C LYS A 126 -20.68 1.55 17.82
N SER A 127 -20.27 0.36 18.27
CA SER A 127 -20.83 -0.28 19.47
C SER A 127 -20.62 0.56 20.75
N GLY A 128 -19.79 1.61 20.70
CA GLY A 128 -19.40 2.42 21.85
C GLY A 128 -18.45 1.69 22.79
N ILE A 129 -18.08 0.45 22.47
CA ILE A 129 -17.04 -0.30 23.17
C ILE A 129 -15.71 0.25 22.67
N ILE A 130 -15.14 1.18 23.41
CA ILE A 130 -13.83 1.72 23.14
C ILE A 130 -12.81 0.59 23.26
N ASP A 131 -12.31 0.12 22.12
CA ASP A 131 -11.18 -0.80 22.11
C ASP A 131 -9.88 0.02 22.14
N TYR A 132 -9.47 0.38 23.35
CA TYR A 132 -8.20 1.07 23.62
C TYR A 132 -6.95 0.32 23.13
N SER A 133 -7.10 -0.92 22.62
CA SER A 133 -5.99 -1.69 22.08
C SER A 133 -5.68 -1.36 20.61
N LEU A 134 -6.58 -0.71 19.87
CA LEU A 134 -6.37 -0.33 18.47
C LEU A 134 -5.69 1.04 18.32
N HIS A 135 -4.46 1.11 18.80
CA HIS A 135 -3.61 2.29 18.68
C HIS A 135 -3.00 2.42 17.27
N ILE A 136 -2.99 3.63 16.73
CA ILE A 136 -2.38 4.01 15.45
C ILE A 136 -1.13 4.83 15.71
N ASN A 137 -0.06 4.51 14.99
CA ASN A 137 1.17 5.28 15.02
C ASN A 137 1.06 6.47 14.05
N PHE A 138 0.80 7.67 14.56
CA PHE A 138 0.76 8.89 13.77
C PHE A 138 2.14 9.51 13.48
N ASP A 139 3.21 9.05 14.13
CA ASP A 139 4.58 9.49 13.82
C ASP A 139 5.06 8.96 12.47
N SER A 140 4.33 8.02 11.87
CA SER A 140 4.61 7.52 10.54
C SER A 140 3.36 7.43 9.67
N PRO A 141 3.40 7.98 8.45
CA PRO A 141 2.24 7.92 7.55
C PRO A 141 2.06 6.54 6.92
N TYR A 142 2.97 5.59 7.11
CA TYR A 142 3.00 4.33 6.35
C TYR A 142 2.33 3.17 7.10
N LEU A 143 1.59 2.34 6.37
CA LEU A 143 0.93 1.13 6.90
C LEU A 143 1.95 0.18 7.55
N LYS A 144 3.11 -0.03 6.93
CA LYS A 144 4.14 -0.96 7.44
C LYS A 144 4.72 -0.60 8.80
N ASN A 145 4.54 0.65 9.24
CA ASN A 145 5.06 1.17 10.51
C ASN A 145 3.99 1.22 11.61
N GLN A 146 2.82 0.63 11.35
CA GLN A 146 1.72 0.60 12.31
C GLN A 146 1.86 -0.56 13.31
N PRO A 147 1.27 -0.43 14.51
CA PRO A 147 1.29 -1.51 15.50
C PRO A 147 0.67 -2.80 14.98
N THR A 148 1.23 -3.96 15.36
CA THR A 148 0.76 -5.28 14.93
C THR A 148 -0.74 -5.49 15.16
N ILE A 149 -1.28 -4.95 16.25
CA ILE A 149 -2.71 -5.06 16.58
C ILE A 149 -3.60 -4.35 15.54
N PHE A 150 -3.17 -3.19 15.05
CA PHE A 150 -3.86 -2.49 13.98
C PHE A 150 -3.76 -3.26 12.65
N ILE A 151 -2.58 -3.82 12.34
CA ILE A 151 -2.40 -4.69 11.17
C ILE A 151 -3.30 -5.93 11.25
N ASP A 152 -3.42 -6.54 12.42
CA ASP A 152 -4.26 -7.72 12.63
C ASP A 152 -5.74 -7.39 12.45
N PHE A 153 -6.19 -6.24 12.94
CA PHE A 153 -7.53 -5.71 12.70
C PHE A 153 -7.79 -5.51 11.21
N LEU A 154 -6.93 -4.75 10.51
CA LEU A 154 -7.05 -4.49 9.08
C LEU A 154 -7.05 -5.79 8.26
N TYR A 155 -6.23 -6.77 8.65
CA TYR A 155 -6.16 -8.05 7.97
C TYR A 155 -7.48 -8.82 8.09
N ASN A 156 -8.12 -8.80 9.26
CA ASN A 156 -9.37 -9.52 9.49
C ASN A 156 -10.55 -8.97 8.66
N ILE A 157 -10.56 -7.67 8.38
CA ILE A 157 -11.57 -7.02 7.54
C ILE A 157 -11.20 -7.00 6.05
N SER A 158 -9.96 -7.30 5.69
CA SER A 158 -9.50 -7.40 4.28
C SER A 158 -9.79 -8.75 3.62
N LYS A 159 -10.17 -9.76 4.40
CA LYS A 159 -10.59 -11.10 3.93
C LYS A 159 -11.98 -11.02 3.32
#